data_AF-A0A968IK34-F1
#
_entry.id   AF-A0A968IK34-F1
#
_cell.length_a   1.000
_cell.length_b   1.000
_cell.length_c   1.000
_cell.angle_alpha   90.00
_cell.angle_beta   90.00
_cell.angle_gamma   90.00
#
_symmetry.space_group_name_H-M   'P 1'
#
loop_
_entity.id
_entity.type
_entity.pdbx_description
1 polymer ?
#
loop_
_entity_poly.entity_id
_entity_poly.type
_entity_poly.pdbx_seq_one_letter_code
_entity_poly.pdbx_strand_id
1 'polypeptide(L)'
;MSAPSLSEATIYEAPSTLNLGVLSGTSTFSDFVGRGNPLDIYQFSVTSSDNSRIALSITLSDLSHDADIQLIQDSNSNEIVDESDLIASSNQIGSAAEMIQQSAIAGTYFVRVSGNTSYHLSISTGDWFGTHLSDAGLIGKARHLSLDGVFDRSDMIALLNETKDQSTIDAAELRDLKTIVRNADRFAMPDSVRVLAHKVVNSDPANLRSGIGSLYTDSSDEQMERLIGKWFLGNDRPIALSFDRSTQLAYQLVNGSLVQKGISYQDIVQQDVSNCYFLAALGAVALRSPDTIASMFSDNGDNTYTVRFFNNGVADYVTVDRFLPTHSTGYAAFADWGGGRFDQLNNELWVALLEKAYAQLNESGWIGQDNTNSYNGTTLAATSIAGNQGGINHGWTKHALAQIIGRNVDTNYVESDASSINALISLDNADKIVSMNTHKIVNPYIVANHSYILINYSEVSQKFRLYNPWGYETELTRQQVSDNFSSWDFTVA
;
A
#
# COMPACT_ATOMS: atom_id res chain seq x y z
N MET A 1 23.78 -3.49 -55.71
CA MET A 1 22.85 -3.81 -54.60
C MET A 1 22.68 -2.53 -53.81
N SER A 2 21.52 -1.91 -53.94
CA SER A 2 21.20 -0.64 -53.29
C SER A 2 21.02 -0.86 -51.80
N ALA A 3 21.60 0.00 -50.97
CA ALA A 3 21.35 0.00 -49.53
C ALA A 3 19.85 0.25 -49.26
N PRO A 4 19.27 -0.34 -48.21
CA PRO A 4 17.90 -0.02 -47.81
C PRO A 4 17.80 1.48 -47.48
N SER A 5 16.69 2.11 -47.85
CA SER A 5 16.37 3.45 -47.36
C SER A 5 16.21 3.40 -45.84
N LEU A 6 16.68 4.44 -45.14
CA LEU A 6 16.60 4.62 -43.67
C LEU A 6 15.14 4.80 -43.14
N SER A 7 14.15 4.37 -43.90
CA SER A 7 12.72 4.53 -43.64
C SER A 7 12.07 3.33 -42.95
N GLU A 8 12.78 2.21 -42.75
CA GLU A 8 12.20 0.96 -42.21
C GLU A 8 13.04 0.36 -41.06
N ALA A 9 13.77 1.18 -40.30
CA ALA A 9 14.45 0.69 -39.11
C ALA A 9 13.43 0.53 -37.98
N THR A 10 13.12 -0.70 -37.60
CA THR A 10 12.34 -1.04 -36.39
C THR A 10 13.00 -0.42 -35.16
N ILE A 11 12.20 0.22 -34.30
CA ILE A 11 12.63 0.86 -33.03
C ILE A 11 13.47 -0.12 -32.17
N TYR A 12 13.22 -1.41 -32.35
CA TYR A 12 13.79 -2.52 -31.59
C TYR A 12 15.07 -3.15 -32.17
N GLU A 13 15.53 -2.73 -33.36
CA GLU A 13 16.82 -3.18 -33.94
C GLU A 13 17.91 -2.09 -33.96
N ALA A 14 17.62 -0.88 -33.45
CA ALA A 14 18.63 0.16 -33.30
C ALA A 14 19.59 -0.16 -32.12
N PRO A 15 20.92 -0.05 -32.30
CA PRO A 15 21.89 -0.48 -31.29
C PRO A 15 21.96 0.37 -30.01
N SER A 16 21.21 1.47 -29.88
CA SER A 16 21.30 2.44 -28.76
C SER A 16 19.96 3.08 -28.33
N THR A 17 18.90 2.29 -28.09
CA THR A 17 17.68 2.84 -27.46
C THR A 17 17.87 3.07 -25.96
N LEU A 18 17.78 4.32 -25.51
CA LEU A 18 17.83 4.72 -24.10
C LEU A 18 16.42 5.02 -23.58
N ASN A 19 15.96 4.28 -22.56
CA ASN A 19 14.67 4.51 -21.91
C ASN A 19 14.82 5.48 -20.72
N LEU A 20 14.10 6.59 -20.77
CA LEU A 20 14.11 7.68 -19.80
C LEU A 20 13.00 7.58 -18.75
N GLY A 21 12.09 6.61 -18.86
CA GLY A 21 10.96 6.47 -17.95
C GLY A 21 9.89 7.56 -18.14
N VAL A 22 9.33 8.06 -17.05
CA VAL A 22 8.34 9.16 -17.06
C VAL A 22 9.07 10.50 -17.10
N LEU A 23 8.79 11.32 -18.12
CA LEU A 23 9.44 12.62 -18.26
C LEU A 23 8.81 13.66 -17.30
N SER A 24 9.56 14.03 -16.26
CA SER A 24 9.16 14.95 -15.18
C SER A 24 10.01 16.24 -15.20
N GLY A 25 9.92 17.03 -16.26
CA GLY A 25 10.71 18.26 -16.39
C GLY A 25 11.64 18.22 -17.58
N THR A 26 12.91 18.59 -17.39
CA THR A 26 13.92 18.66 -18.46
C THR A 26 15.00 17.59 -18.26
N SER A 27 15.22 16.75 -19.27
CA SER A 27 16.34 15.81 -19.35
C SER A 27 17.32 16.25 -20.43
N THR A 28 18.62 16.15 -20.16
CA THR A 28 19.69 16.57 -21.07
C THR A 28 20.72 15.48 -21.28
N PHE A 29 21.18 15.31 -22.51
CA PHE A 29 22.14 14.28 -22.92
C PHE A 29 23.22 14.87 -23.84
N SER A 30 24.42 14.31 -23.80
CA SER A 30 25.47 14.60 -24.77
C SER A 30 25.92 13.29 -25.41
N ASP A 31 25.85 13.21 -26.74
CA ASP A 31 26.15 11.98 -27.48
C ASP A 31 26.64 12.27 -28.91
N PHE A 32 26.74 11.24 -29.75
CA PHE A 32 27.23 11.31 -31.11
C PHE A 32 26.49 10.37 -32.08
N VAL A 33 25.97 10.94 -33.17
CA VAL A 33 25.54 10.20 -34.37
C VAL A 33 26.60 10.28 -35.46
N GLY A 34 26.79 9.21 -36.22
CA GLY A 34 27.70 9.15 -37.37
C GLY A 34 27.79 7.76 -38.01
N ARG A 35 28.77 7.52 -38.88
CA ARG A 35 28.84 6.27 -39.67
C ARG A 35 28.81 4.96 -38.86
N GLY A 36 29.35 4.96 -37.64
CA GLY A 36 29.36 3.80 -36.75
C GLY A 36 28.18 3.74 -35.78
N ASN A 37 27.46 4.85 -35.62
CA ASN A 37 26.26 5.00 -34.80
C ASN A 37 25.26 5.87 -35.56
N PRO A 38 24.56 5.32 -36.58
CA PRO A 38 23.81 6.14 -37.52
C PRO A 38 22.54 6.77 -36.92
N LEU A 39 22.14 6.32 -35.72
CA LEU A 39 20.86 6.63 -35.13
C LEU A 39 20.94 6.49 -33.60
N ASP A 40 20.43 7.48 -32.89
CA ASP A 40 20.16 7.38 -31.45
C ASP A 40 18.66 7.53 -31.19
N ILE A 41 18.13 6.73 -30.25
CA ILE A 41 16.71 6.72 -29.90
C ILE A 41 16.54 6.90 -28.39
N TYR A 42 15.74 7.88 -28.00
CA TYR A 42 15.37 8.15 -26.61
C TYR A 42 13.90 7.87 -26.42
N GLN A 43 13.56 6.84 -25.66
CA GLN A 43 12.19 6.48 -25.30
C GLN A 43 11.81 7.17 -23.99
N PHE A 44 10.63 7.80 -23.94
CA PHE A 44 10.09 8.37 -22.71
C PHE A 44 8.56 8.25 -22.68
N SER A 45 7.98 8.42 -21.51
CA SER A 45 6.53 8.45 -21.33
C SER A 45 6.09 9.80 -20.76
N VAL A 46 4.95 10.27 -21.24
CA VAL A 46 4.26 11.44 -20.71
C VAL A 46 3.05 10.90 -19.94
N THR A 47 2.86 11.35 -18.71
CA THR A 47 1.70 10.96 -17.88
C THR A 47 0.79 12.15 -17.64
N SER A 48 -0.52 11.91 -17.62
CA SER A 48 -1.54 12.92 -17.31
C SER A 48 -2.72 12.22 -16.62
N SER A 49 -3.16 12.74 -15.48
CA SER A 49 -4.25 12.17 -14.68
C SER A 49 -5.64 12.64 -15.11
N ASP A 50 -5.71 13.73 -15.89
CA ASP A 50 -6.96 14.36 -16.35
C ASP A 50 -7.09 14.41 -17.88
N ASN A 51 -6.23 13.65 -18.59
CA ASN A 51 -6.09 13.69 -20.05
C ASN A 51 -5.73 15.08 -20.61
N SER A 52 -5.18 15.99 -19.78
CA SER A 52 -4.63 17.26 -20.24
C SER A 52 -3.43 17.06 -21.16
N ARG A 53 -3.24 18.01 -22.09
CA ARG A 53 -2.07 18.04 -22.96
C ARG A 53 -0.89 18.72 -22.24
N ILE A 54 0.27 18.10 -22.32
CA ILE A 54 1.54 18.59 -21.76
C ILE A 54 2.36 19.24 -22.87
N ALA A 55 2.89 20.43 -22.62
CA ALA A 55 3.82 21.07 -23.55
C ALA A 55 5.15 20.31 -23.56
N LEU A 56 5.63 19.91 -24.73
CA LEU A 56 6.88 19.19 -24.96
C LEU A 56 7.77 20.05 -25.85
N SER A 57 9.02 20.24 -25.42
CA SER A 57 10.06 20.97 -26.15
C SER A 57 11.28 20.08 -26.27
N ILE A 58 11.72 19.83 -27.50
CA ILE A 58 12.92 19.04 -27.81
C ILE A 58 13.88 19.94 -28.56
N THR A 59 15.14 19.99 -28.12
CA THR A 59 16.18 20.78 -28.80
C THR A 59 17.44 19.96 -28.97
N LEU A 60 18.04 20.03 -30.16
CA LEU A 60 19.36 19.48 -30.45
C LEU A 60 20.32 20.65 -30.70
N SER A 61 21.40 20.74 -29.93
CA SER A 61 22.36 21.84 -29.99
C SER A 61 23.80 21.35 -30.03
N ASP A 62 24.74 22.30 -30.08
CA ASP A 62 26.19 22.06 -30.11
C ASP A 62 26.66 21.19 -31.29
N LEU A 63 25.98 21.33 -32.43
CA LEU A 63 26.29 20.60 -33.65
C LEU A 63 27.54 21.18 -34.33
N SER A 64 28.34 20.30 -34.90
CA SER A 64 29.49 20.65 -35.76
C SER A 64 29.23 20.33 -37.24
N HIS A 65 28.22 19.47 -37.51
CA HIS A 65 27.76 19.04 -38.82
C HIS A 65 26.25 18.73 -38.73
N ASP A 66 25.67 18.38 -39.87
CA ASP A 66 24.24 18.08 -40.05
C ASP A 66 23.73 16.95 -39.14
N ALA A 67 22.66 17.23 -38.40
CA ALA A 67 21.84 16.23 -37.72
C ALA A 67 20.40 16.72 -37.56
N ASP A 68 19.48 15.77 -37.66
CA ASP A 68 18.04 15.97 -37.64
C ASP A 68 17.43 15.33 -36.39
N ILE A 69 16.25 15.81 -35.99
CA ILE A 69 15.44 15.19 -34.93
C ILE A 69 14.02 14.87 -35.40
N GLN A 70 13.49 13.76 -34.90
CA GLN A 70 12.11 13.34 -35.09
C GLN A 70 11.47 12.98 -33.75
N LEU A 71 10.23 13.40 -33.53
CA LEU A 71 9.36 12.98 -32.45
C LEU A 71 8.34 11.98 -33.00
N ILE A 72 8.27 10.82 -32.38
CA ILE A 72 7.48 9.67 -32.82
C ILE A 72 6.62 9.16 -31.65
N GLN A 73 5.42 8.67 -31.95
CA GLN A 73 4.58 7.93 -31.01
C GLN A 73 3.98 6.72 -31.75
N ASP A 74 4.36 5.52 -31.32
CA ASP A 74 3.79 4.26 -31.85
C ASP A 74 2.30 4.20 -31.47
N SER A 75 1.46 4.64 -32.40
CA SER A 75 0.04 4.87 -32.16
C SER A 75 -0.80 3.63 -32.45
N ASN A 76 -0.24 2.63 -33.13
CA ASN A 76 -0.89 1.38 -33.49
C ASN A 76 -0.33 0.16 -32.73
N SER A 77 0.69 0.37 -31.88
CA SER A 77 1.36 -0.64 -31.05
C SER A 77 1.92 -1.80 -31.87
N ASN A 78 2.37 -1.53 -33.09
CA ASN A 78 2.93 -2.54 -33.99
C ASN A 78 4.45 -2.68 -33.86
N GLU A 79 5.09 -1.88 -32.99
CA GLU A 79 6.55 -1.87 -32.75
C GLU A 79 7.41 -1.42 -33.96
N ILE A 80 6.78 -0.79 -34.96
CA ILE A 80 7.42 -0.27 -36.18
C ILE A 80 7.23 1.25 -36.23
N VAL A 81 8.24 2.00 -36.68
CA VAL A 81 8.06 3.43 -37.00
C VAL A 81 7.51 3.55 -38.41
N ASP A 82 6.24 3.85 -38.53
CA ASP A 82 5.59 4.09 -39.81
C ASP A 82 5.47 5.62 -40.05
N GLU A 83 5.14 6.03 -41.28
CA GLU A 83 4.80 7.44 -41.55
C GLU A 83 3.63 7.94 -40.68
N SER A 84 2.76 7.04 -40.21
CA SER A 84 1.67 7.38 -39.30
C SER A 84 2.09 7.67 -37.85
N ASP A 85 3.30 7.27 -37.46
CA ASP A 85 3.80 7.43 -36.08
C ASP A 85 4.66 8.68 -35.90
N LEU A 86 5.07 9.32 -37.00
CA LEU A 86 5.79 10.59 -36.97
C LEU A 86 4.87 11.73 -36.54
N ILE A 87 5.17 12.33 -35.39
CA ILE A 87 4.45 13.49 -34.88
C ILE A 87 5.04 14.78 -35.46
N ALA A 88 6.35 14.92 -35.41
CA ALA A 88 7.06 16.12 -35.84
C ALA A 88 8.52 15.81 -36.18
N SER A 89 9.12 16.64 -37.04
CA SER A 89 10.55 16.58 -37.36
C SER A 89 11.14 17.98 -37.50
N SER A 90 12.41 18.13 -37.20
CA SER A 90 13.21 19.31 -37.54
C SER A 90 14.46 18.83 -38.27
N ASN A 91 14.73 19.44 -39.44
CA ASN A 91 15.81 19.05 -40.36
C ASN A 91 16.56 20.30 -40.87
N GLN A 92 17.07 21.13 -39.96
CA GLN A 92 17.83 22.32 -40.35
C GLN A 92 19.20 21.90 -40.90
N ILE A 93 19.62 22.58 -41.97
CA ILE A 93 20.87 22.21 -42.63
C ILE A 93 22.11 22.69 -41.85
N GLY A 94 23.16 21.89 -41.90
CA GLY A 94 24.49 22.24 -41.40
C GLY A 94 24.59 22.13 -39.88
N SER A 95 25.09 23.16 -39.20
CA SER A 95 25.28 23.14 -37.74
C SER A 95 24.22 23.95 -36.98
N ALA A 96 23.07 24.19 -37.61
CA ALA A 96 21.97 24.90 -36.97
C ALA A 96 21.34 24.01 -35.89
N ALA A 97 20.84 24.60 -34.81
CA ALA A 97 20.15 23.83 -33.78
C ALA A 97 18.79 23.34 -34.28
N GLU A 98 18.42 22.13 -33.89
CA GLU A 98 17.10 21.57 -34.17
C GLU A 98 16.13 21.87 -33.03
N MET A 99 14.85 22.08 -33.36
CA MET A 99 13.81 22.34 -32.36
C MET A 99 12.46 21.76 -32.76
N ILE A 100 11.83 21.03 -31.84
CA ILE A 100 10.43 20.60 -31.93
C ILE A 100 9.69 21.13 -30.69
N GLN A 101 8.54 21.77 -30.91
CA GLN A 101 7.60 22.15 -29.86
C GLN A 101 6.24 21.53 -30.16
N GLN A 102 5.71 20.75 -29.23
CA GLN A 102 4.48 19.99 -29.42
C GLN A 102 3.65 19.95 -28.14
N SER A 103 2.33 19.79 -28.25
CA SER A 103 1.50 19.40 -27.11
C SER A 103 1.28 17.89 -27.15
N ALA A 104 1.75 17.16 -26.14
CA ALA A 104 1.66 15.71 -26.00
C ALA A 104 0.49 15.32 -25.07
N ILE A 105 -0.16 14.20 -25.34
CA ILE A 105 -1.08 13.54 -24.38
C ILE A 105 -0.33 12.44 -23.62
N ALA A 106 -0.96 11.84 -22.62
CA ALA A 106 -0.38 10.66 -21.97
C ALA A 106 -0.07 9.56 -22.99
N GLY A 107 1.12 8.96 -22.90
CA GLY A 107 1.59 7.95 -23.85
C GLY A 107 3.11 7.82 -23.90
N THR A 108 3.58 6.84 -24.65
CA THR A 108 5.00 6.59 -24.90
C THR A 108 5.43 7.29 -26.19
N TYR A 109 6.56 7.98 -26.13
CA TYR A 109 7.13 8.75 -27.23
C TYR A 109 8.59 8.37 -27.41
N PHE A 110 9.09 8.64 -28.62
CA PHE A 110 10.47 8.44 -29.00
C PHE A 110 11.03 9.71 -29.62
N VAL A 111 12.21 10.13 -29.20
CA VAL A 111 13.04 11.07 -29.94
C VAL A 111 14.08 10.29 -30.71
N ARG A 112 14.09 10.46 -32.04
CA ARG A 112 15.09 9.89 -32.93
C ARG A 112 16.03 11.00 -33.38
N VAL A 113 17.33 10.79 -33.20
CA VAL A 113 18.39 11.68 -33.67
C VAL A 113 19.17 10.96 -34.77
N SER A 114 19.39 11.60 -35.91
CA SER A 114 20.17 11.04 -37.02
C SER A 114 21.06 12.09 -37.67
N GLY A 115 22.27 11.72 -38.09
CA GLY A 115 23.21 12.67 -38.68
C GLY A 115 24.66 12.22 -38.58
N ASN A 116 25.59 13.17 -38.59
CA ASN A 116 27.01 12.88 -38.41
C ASN A 116 27.74 13.96 -37.59
N THR A 117 27.39 14.11 -36.32
CA THR A 117 27.95 15.09 -35.40
C THR A 117 27.78 14.65 -33.95
N SER A 118 28.62 15.19 -33.07
CA SER A 118 28.30 15.26 -31.64
C SER A 118 27.14 16.23 -31.44
N TYR A 119 26.34 15.99 -30.42
CA TYR A 119 25.20 16.82 -30.09
C TYR A 119 24.96 16.90 -28.59
N HIS A 120 24.21 17.94 -28.21
CA HIS A 120 23.58 18.05 -26.91
C HIS A 120 22.05 18.05 -27.10
N LEU A 121 21.38 17.02 -26.57
CA LEU A 121 19.92 16.86 -26.64
C LEU A 121 19.29 17.35 -25.34
N SER A 122 18.19 18.10 -25.45
CA SER A 122 17.32 18.46 -24.32
C SER A 122 15.88 18.09 -24.65
N ILE A 123 15.21 17.37 -23.76
CA ILE A 123 13.80 16.99 -23.86
C ILE A 123 13.11 17.54 -22.61
N SER A 124 12.13 18.42 -22.78
CA SER A 124 11.49 19.13 -21.66
C SER A 124 9.98 19.13 -21.75
N THR A 125 9.29 18.81 -20.65
CA THR A 125 7.85 19.09 -20.48
C THR A 125 7.55 20.49 -19.92
N GLY A 126 8.56 21.36 -19.85
CA GLY A 126 8.54 22.54 -19.00
C GLY A 126 8.70 22.19 -17.51
N ASP A 127 8.84 23.22 -16.69
CA ASP A 127 9.04 23.07 -15.25
C ASP A 127 7.69 23.09 -14.51
N TRP A 128 7.11 21.91 -14.34
CA TRP A 128 5.85 21.74 -13.63
C TRP A 128 5.91 22.29 -12.20
N PHE A 129 7.01 22.03 -11.48
CA PHE A 129 7.16 22.46 -10.09
C PHE A 129 7.13 23.98 -9.97
N GLY A 130 7.91 24.71 -10.77
CA GLY A 130 7.92 26.17 -10.72
C GLY A 130 6.65 26.84 -11.26
N THR A 131 5.79 26.11 -11.97
CA THR A 131 4.52 26.62 -12.51
C THR A 131 3.30 26.29 -11.63
N HIS A 132 3.39 25.25 -10.80
CA HIS A 132 2.27 24.76 -9.98
C HIS A 132 2.50 24.92 -8.48
N LEU A 133 3.75 25.09 -8.06
CA LEU A 133 4.15 25.36 -6.69
C LEU A 133 4.66 26.80 -6.59
N SER A 134 4.89 27.23 -5.36
CA SER A 134 5.12 28.63 -5.00
C SER A 134 6.21 28.81 -3.94
N ASP A 135 6.39 27.82 -3.08
CA ASP A 135 7.46 27.76 -2.11
C ASP A 135 8.76 27.29 -2.79
N ALA A 136 9.81 28.09 -2.66
CA ALA A 136 11.06 27.86 -3.36
C ALA A 136 11.82 26.63 -2.83
N GLY A 137 11.72 26.36 -1.52
CA GLY A 137 12.34 25.21 -0.87
C GLY A 137 11.73 23.91 -1.39
N LEU A 138 10.40 23.80 -1.32
CA LEU A 138 9.63 22.67 -1.84
C LEU A 138 9.80 22.48 -3.34
N ILE A 139 9.82 23.55 -4.13
CA ILE A 139 10.11 23.46 -5.56
C ILE A 139 11.47 22.79 -5.80
N GLY A 140 12.51 23.28 -5.14
CA GLY A 140 13.87 22.74 -5.30
C GLY A 140 13.96 21.30 -4.84
N LYS A 141 13.37 21.00 -3.69
CA LYS A 141 13.37 19.67 -3.08
C LYS A 141 12.59 18.66 -3.91
N ALA A 142 11.35 18.98 -4.29
CA ALA A 142 10.52 18.08 -5.08
C ALA A 142 11.12 17.78 -6.46
N ARG A 143 11.73 18.78 -7.12
CA ARG A 143 12.48 18.57 -8.37
C ARG A 143 13.59 17.53 -8.19
N HIS A 144 14.40 17.68 -7.15
CA HIS A 144 15.52 16.78 -6.89
C HIS A 144 15.06 15.36 -6.57
N LEU A 145 14.03 15.21 -5.73
CA LEU A 145 13.50 13.91 -5.35
C LEU A 145 12.87 13.18 -6.54
N SER A 146 12.21 13.89 -7.45
CA SER A 146 11.55 13.28 -8.62
C SER A 146 12.48 12.78 -9.74
N LEU A 147 13.81 12.90 -9.58
CA LEU A 147 14.78 12.59 -10.64
C LEU A 147 14.87 11.10 -10.99
N ASP A 148 14.51 10.22 -10.06
CA ASP A 148 14.46 8.77 -10.28
C ASP A 148 13.14 8.30 -10.91
N GLY A 149 12.19 9.22 -11.13
CA GLY A 149 10.90 8.97 -11.76
C GLY A 149 9.84 8.38 -10.83
N VAL A 150 10.12 8.20 -9.53
CA VAL A 150 9.15 7.67 -8.55
C VAL A 150 9.22 8.47 -7.26
N PHE A 151 8.14 9.13 -6.88
CA PHE A 151 8.05 9.84 -5.60
C PHE A 151 7.67 8.87 -4.48
N ASP A 152 8.67 8.23 -3.89
CA ASP A 152 8.49 7.14 -2.96
C ASP A 152 8.24 7.62 -1.51
N ARG A 153 8.22 6.66 -0.57
CA ARG A 153 8.02 6.96 0.86
C ARG A 153 9.11 7.87 1.41
N SER A 154 10.36 7.62 1.04
CA SER A 154 11.52 8.39 1.50
C SER A 154 11.45 9.81 0.98
N ASP A 155 11.07 9.98 -0.29
CA ASP A 155 10.87 11.30 -0.90
C ASP A 155 9.76 12.08 -0.22
N MET A 156 8.62 11.44 0.05
CA MET A 156 7.51 12.10 0.73
C MET A 156 7.87 12.53 2.16
N ILE A 157 8.60 11.70 2.90
CA ILE A 157 9.11 12.07 4.22
C ILE A 157 10.12 13.23 4.12
N ALA A 158 11.03 13.19 3.13
CA ALA A 158 12.01 14.25 2.92
C ALA A 158 11.35 15.58 2.54
N LEU A 159 10.30 15.53 1.73
CA LEU A 159 9.50 16.69 1.32
C LEU A 159 8.69 17.28 2.48
N LEU A 160 8.03 16.43 3.29
CA LEU A 160 7.33 16.91 4.50
C LEU A 160 8.30 17.56 5.49
N ASN A 161 9.51 17.03 5.63
CA ASN A 161 10.52 17.62 6.49
C ASN A 161 11.09 18.95 5.96
N GLU A 162 11.06 19.18 4.65
CA GLU A 162 11.49 20.46 4.05
C GLU A 162 10.64 21.62 4.57
N THR A 163 9.34 21.40 4.79
CA THR A 163 8.41 22.45 5.25
C THR A 163 8.64 22.94 6.69
N LYS A 164 9.64 22.40 7.38
CA LYS A 164 9.96 22.75 8.76
C LYS A 164 11.03 23.84 8.84
N ASP A 165 11.46 24.39 7.72
CA ASP A 165 12.63 25.29 7.60
C ASP A 165 12.50 26.58 8.43
N GLN A 166 11.27 27.03 8.70
CA GLN A 166 10.95 28.22 9.49
C GLN A 166 10.24 27.90 10.81
N SER A 167 10.36 26.66 11.31
CA SER A 167 9.72 26.17 12.55
C SER A 167 8.18 26.10 12.52
N THR A 168 7.54 26.67 11.51
CA THR A 168 6.10 26.61 11.28
C THR A 168 5.79 26.38 9.82
N ILE A 169 4.75 25.61 9.54
CA ILE A 169 4.27 25.34 8.19
C ILE A 169 3.47 26.55 7.70
N ASP A 170 3.95 27.23 6.67
CA ASP A 170 3.29 28.39 6.12
C ASP A 170 2.18 28.04 5.10
N ALA A 171 1.51 29.07 4.58
CA ALA A 171 0.40 28.90 3.64
C ALA A 171 0.83 28.42 2.25
N ALA A 172 2.03 28.80 1.79
CA ALA A 172 2.57 28.37 0.51
C ALA A 172 2.96 26.89 0.59
N GLU A 173 3.66 26.49 1.65
CA GLU A 173 4.06 25.11 1.89
C GLU A 173 2.87 24.16 1.96
N LEU A 174 1.86 24.50 2.78
CA LEU A 174 0.66 23.67 2.91
C LEU A 174 -0.11 23.56 1.58
N ARG A 175 -0.18 24.65 0.80
CA ARG A 175 -0.81 24.63 -0.53
C ARG A 175 -0.03 23.73 -1.49
N ASP A 176 1.29 23.79 -1.45
CA ASP A 176 2.16 23.07 -2.37
C ASP A 176 2.20 21.58 -2.05
N LEU A 177 2.26 21.20 -0.77
CA LEU A 177 2.07 19.81 -0.32
C LEU A 177 0.72 19.24 -0.80
N LYS A 178 -0.38 20.00 -0.65
CA LYS A 178 -1.70 19.60 -1.16
C LYS A 178 -1.69 19.42 -2.67
N THR A 179 -0.98 20.28 -3.39
CA THR A 179 -0.86 20.23 -4.84
C THR A 179 -0.07 19.01 -5.29
N ILE A 180 1.01 18.64 -4.61
CA ILE A 180 1.79 17.43 -4.88
C ILE A 180 0.95 16.18 -4.63
N VAL A 181 0.32 16.06 -3.46
CA VAL A 181 -0.52 14.88 -3.10
C VAL A 181 -1.70 14.70 -4.06
N ARG A 182 -2.33 15.80 -4.51
CA ARG A 182 -3.41 15.74 -5.51
C ARG A 182 -2.94 15.27 -6.90
N ASN A 183 -1.67 15.48 -7.23
CA ASN A 183 -1.07 15.11 -8.51
C ASN A 183 -0.15 13.88 -8.39
N ALA A 184 -0.38 13.01 -7.39
CA ALA A 184 0.42 11.82 -7.11
C ALA A 184 0.75 10.96 -8.35
N ASP A 185 -0.22 10.76 -9.26
CA ASP A 185 -0.04 9.97 -10.49
C ASP A 185 1.06 10.52 -11.41
N ARG A 186 1.27 11.84 -11.40
CA ARG A 186 2.33 12.49 -12.19
C ARG A 186 3.72 12.01 -11.77
N PHE A 187 3.88 11.69 -10.50
CA PHE A 187 5.16 11.34 -9.91
C PHE A 187 5.28 9.85 -9.62
N ALA A 188 4.42 9.02 -10.23
CA ALA A 188 4.37 7.58 -9.97
C ALA A 188 4.36 7.23 -8.46
N MET A 189 3.73 8.08 -7.65
CA MET A 189 3.72 7.95 -6.20
C MET A 189 2.94 6.69 -5.80
N PRO A 190 3.52 5.76 -5.02
CA PRO A 190 2.82 4.55 -4.61
C PRO A 190 1.51 4.87 -3.85
N ASP A 191 0.47 4.05 -4.03
CA ASP A 191 -0.84 4.28 -3.42
C ASP A 191 -0.78 4.44 -1.89
N SER A 192 0.06 3.63 -1.23
CA SER A 192 0.30 3.74 0.21
C SER A 192 0.88 5.09 0.60
N VAL A 193 1.86 5.59 -0.15
CA VAL A 193 2.49 6.90 0.08
C VAL A 193 1.48 8.01 -0.15
N ARG A 194 0.69 7.95 -1.23
CA ARG A 194 -0.38 8.91 -1.53
C ARG A 194 -1.43 8.97 -0.42
N VAL A 195 -1.91 7.83 0.07
CA VAL A 195 -2.91 7.77 1.15
C VAL A 195 -2.33 8.29 2.46
N LEU A 196 -1.13 7.86 2.86
CA LEU A 196 -0.50 8.33 4.09
C LEU A 196 -0.18 9.84 4.04
N ALA A 197 0.30 10.34 2.89
CA ALA A 197 0.52 11.76 2.68
C ALA A 197 -0.78 12.56 2.74
N HIS A 198 -1.88 12.02 2.19
CA HIS A 198 -3.21 12.62 2.33
C HIS A 198 -3.61 12.74 3.81
N LYS A 199 -3.38 11.72 4.64
CA LYS A 199 -3.71 11.77 6.07
C LYS A 199 -2.88 12.81 6.84
N VAL A 200 -1.65 13.07 6.43
CA VAL A 200 -0.83 14.16 6.97
C VAL A 200 -1.36 15.53 6.52
N VAL A 201 -1.53 15.72 5.21
CA VAL A 201 -1.69 17.04 4.58
C VAL A 201 -3.15 17.51 4.48
N ASN A 202 -4.08 16.58 4.25
CA ASN A 202 -5.52 16.84 4.13
C ASN A 202 -6.34 16.39 5.34
N SER A 203 -5.68 15.75 6.31
CA SER A 203 -6.23 15.19 7.54
C SER A 203 -6.87 13.80 7.43
N ASP A 204 -6.96 13.19 8.61
CA ASP A 204 -7.69 11.95 8.94
C ASP A 204 -8.33 12.15 10.32
N PRO A 205 -9.52 11.61 10.60
CA PRO A 205 -10.14 11.69 11.93
C PRO A 205 -9.22 11.25 13.07
N ALA A 206 -8.29 10.32 12.81
CA ALA A 206 -7.31 9.86 13.80
C ALA A 206 -6.35 10.96 14.25
N ASN A 207 -6.07 11.97 13.42
CA ASN A 207 -5.19 13.08 13.81
C ASN A 207 -5.77 13.86 14.99
N LEU A 208 -7.08 14.13 14.96
CA LEU A 208 -7.75 14.83 16.05
C LEU A 208 -7.87 13.95 17.29
N ARG A 209 -8.20 12.66 17.11
CA ARG A 209 -8.41 11.70 18.19
C ARG A 209 -7.12 11.38 18.97
N SER A 210 -5.97 11.38 18.30
CA SER A 210 -4.65 11.20 18.92
C SER A 210 -4.15 12.47 19.65
N GLY A 211 -4.87 13.59 19.53
CA GLY A 211 -4.46 14.88 20.07
C GLY A 211 -3.30 15.54 19.32
N ILE A 212 -2.96 15.07 18.12
CA ILE A 212 -1.98 15.74 17.24
C ILE A 212 -2.63 16.92 16.51
N GLY A 213 -3.90 16.78 16.10
CA GLY A 213 -4.63 17.75 15.29
C GLY A 213 -4.29 17.66 13.80
N SER A 214 -5.14 18.27 12.97
CA SER A 214 -4.90 18.35 11.51
C SER A 214 -3.82 19.38 11.20
N LEU A 215 -3.12 19.22 10.08
CA LEU A 215 -2.19 20.25 9.60
C LEU A 215 -2.95 21.49 9.09
N TYR A 216 -2.50 22.68 9.47
CA TYR A 216 -3.02 23.97 9.01
C TYR A 216 -1.88 25.00 8.92
N THR A 217 -2.15 26.18 8.36
CA THR A 217 -1.15 27.28 8.32
C THR A 217 -0.76 27.69 9.73
N ASP A 218 0.53 27.87 9.98
CA ASP A 218 1.14 28.10 11.29
C ASP A 218 1.18 26.86 12.21
N SER A 219 0.91 25.65 11.69
CA SER A 219 1.23 24.40 12.39
C SER A 219 2.73 24.35 12.73
N SER A 220 3.10 23.85 13.90
CA SER A 220 4.52 23.74 14.29
C SER A 220 5.24 22.60 13.58
N ASP A 221 6.57 22.72 13.52
CA ASP A 221 7.47 21.63 13.16
C ASP A 221 7.23 20.36 14.00
N GLU A 222 6.98 20.49 15.31
CA GLU A 222 6.63 19.37 16.19
C GLU A 222 5.32 18.70 15.76
N GLN A 223 4.30 19.47 15.36
CA GLN A 223 3.06 18.89 14.87
C GLN A 223 3.30 18.08 13.58
N MET A 224 4.10 18.61 12.65
CA MET A 224 4.52 17.91 11.43
C MET A 224 5.28 16.61 11.78
N GLU A 225 6.25 16.67 12.69
CA GLU A 225 7.01 15.49 13.14
C GLU A 225 6.11 14.42 13.74
N ARG A 226 5.10 14.80 14.55
CA ARG A 226 4.14 13.86 15.14
C ARG A 226 3.24 13.24 14.08
N LEU A 227 2.82 13.99 13.06
CA LEU A 227 2.04 13.47 11.92
C LEU A 227 2.86 12.50 11.06
N ILE A 228 4.11 12.84 10.73
CA ILE A 228 5.06 11.93 10.06
C ILE A 228 5.25 10.67 10.92
N GLY A 229 5.47 10.86 12.22
CA GLY A 229 5.63 9.78 13.19
C GLY A 229 4.45 8.82 13.21
N LYS A 230 3.22 9.34 13.20
CA LYS A 230 2.00 8.52 13.16
C LYS A 230 1.85 7.77 11.85
N TRP A 231 1.89 8.48 10.72
CA TRP A 231 1.47 7.91 9.43
C TRP A 231 2.58 7.17 8.69
N PHE A 232 3.80 7.70 8.74
CA PHE A 232 4.93 7.12 8.02
C PHE A 232 5.81 6.25 8.90
N LEU A 233 5.91 6.49 10.21
CA LEU A 233 6.84 5.76 11.09
C LEU A 233 6.17 4.80 12.08
N GLY A 234 4.84 4.84 12.23
CA GLY A 234 4.11 3.96 13.14
C GLY A 234 4.41 4.18 14.63
N ASN A 235 4.84 5.39 15.00
CA ASN A 235 5.20 5.77 16.37
C ASN A 235 4.00 6.02 17.28
N ASP A 236 2.81 6.23 16.71
CA ASP A 236 1.57 6.40 17.48
C ASP A 236 0.96 5.03 17.81
N ARG A 237 1.59 4.37 18.77
CA ARG A 237 1.29 2.98 19.15
C ARG A 237 0.00 2.89 19.95
N PRO A 238 -0.83 1.83 19.75
CA PRO A 238 -2.07 1.68 20.49
C PRO A 238 -1.87 1.57 22.00
N ILE A 239 -2.83 2.06 22.77
CA ILE A 239 -2.90 1.76 24.21
C ILE A 239 -3.12 0.25 24.38
N ALA A 240 -2.24 -0.38 25.16
CA ALA A 240 -2.25 -1.81 25.45
C ALA A 240 -2.53 -2.03 26.94
N LEU A 241 -3.74 -2.50 27.27
CA LEU A 241 -4.13 -2.85 28.63
C LEU A 241 -4.31 -4.37 28.73
N SER A 242 -3.97 -4.96 29.88
CA SER A 242 -4.26 -6.36 30.20
C SER A 242 -5.74 -6.70 29.99
N PHE A 243 -6.08 -8.00 29.86
CA PHE A 243 -7.46 -8.46 29.65
C PHE A 243 -8.47 -7.82 30.63
N ASP A 244 -8.11 -7.77 31.92
CA ASP A 244 -8.91 -7.18 33.00
C ASP A 244 -8.78 -5.65 33.14
N ARG A 245 -7.95 -5.01 32.29
CA ARG A 245 -7.59 -3.59 32.28
C ARG A 245 -6.97 -3.08 33.59
N SER A 246 -6.39 -3.95 34.40
CA SER A 246 -5.71 -3.55 35.64
C SER A 246 -4.29 -3.01 35.41
N THR A 247 -3.66 -3.37 34.28
CA THR A 247 -2.26 -3.05 34.00
C THR A 247 -2.09 -2.50 32.58
N GLN A 248 -1.30 -1.44 32.43
CA GLN A 248 -0.82 -0.98 31.13
C GLN A 248 0.43 -1.75 30.74
N LEU A 249 0.39 -2.42 29.60
CA LEU A 249 1.46 -3.26 29.10
C LEU A 249 2.58 -2.42 28.49
N ALA A 250 3.81 -2.88 28.68
CA ALA A 250 4.98 -2.26 28.06
C ALA A 250 5.15 -2.74 26.61
N TYR A 251 5.72 -1.88 25.79
CA TYR A 251 6.12 -2.21 24.44
C TYR A 251 7.60 -2.60 24.41
N GLN A 252 7.93 -3.71 23.77
CA GLN A 252 9.32 -4.13 23.51
C GLN A 252 9.56 -4.23 22.02
N LEU A 253 10.78 -3.91 21.57
CA LEU A 253 11.21 -4.19 20.20
C LEU A 253 11.33 -5.71 20.02
N VAL A 254 10.48 -6.28 19.17
CA VAL A 254 10.45 -7.73 18.94
C VAL A 254 11.37 -8.11 17.78
N ASN A 255 12.38 -8.93 18.06
CA ASN A 255 13.26 -9.59 17.10
C ASN A 255 12.50 -10.64 16.29
N GLY A 256 13.01 -11.01 15.11
CA GLY A 256 12.29 -11.88 14.16
C GLY A 256 12.19 -11.28 12.75
N SER A 257 11.38 -11.92 11.92
CA SER A 257 11.09 -11.52 10.54
C SER A 257 9.57 -11.46 10.35
N LEU A 258 9.11 -10.71 9.36
CA LEU A 258 7.68 -10.60 9.06
C LEU A 258 7.05 -11.99 8.85
N VAL A 259 7.68 -12.81 8.00
CA VAL A 259 7.32 -14.21 7.74
C VAL A 259 8.58 -15.06 7.89
N GLN A 260 8.51 -16.20 8.60
CA GLN A 260 9.60 -17.15 8.82
C GLN A 260 9.34 -18.48 8.11
N LYS A 261 8.14 -19.07 8.31
CA LYS A 261 7.76 -20.43 7.86
C LYS A 261 6.71 -20.42 6.75
N GLY A 262 6.41 -19.24 6.21
CA GLY A 262 5.26 -19.02 5.34
C GLY A 262 4.04 -18.63 6.16
N ILE A 263 3.08 -17.95 5.52
CA ILE A 263 1.83 -17.57 6.17
C ILE A 263 0.95 -18.80 6.32
N SER A 264 0.55 -19.11 7.55
CA SER A 264 -0.24 -20.30 7.89
C SER A 264 -1.36 -19.95 8.86
N TYR A 265 -2.51 -20.61 8.74
CA TYR A 265 -3.61 -20.39 9.70
C TYR A 265 -3.25 -20.82 11.14
N GLN A 266 -2.26 -21.71 11.29
CA GLN A 266 -1.74 -22.17 12.56
C GLN A 266 -0.88 -21.13 13.29
N ASP A 267 -0.48 -20.05 12.62
CA ASP A 267 0.23 -18.95 13.29
C ASP A 267 -0.73 -18.14 14.18
N ILE A 268 -2.05 -18.30 13.97
CA ILE A 268 -3.07 -17.62 14.74
C ILE A 268 -3.13 -18.17 16.17
N VAL A 269 -2.69 -17.33 17.11
CA VAL A 269 -2.82 -17.51 18.56
C VAL A 269 -3.13 -16.15 19.19
N GLN A 270 -4.36 -15.96 19.68
CA GLN A 270 -4.93 -14.66 20.07
C GLN A 270 -4.42 -14.07 21.39
N GLN A 271 -4.20 -14.91 22.39
CA GLN A 271 -3.93 -14.48 23.77
C GLN A 271 -5.00 -13.51 24.35
N ASP A 272 -4.60 -12.44 25.04
CA ASP A 272 -5.40 -11.72 26.05
C ASP A 272 -6.21 -10.52 25.53
N VAL A 273 -6.75 -10.60 24.32
CA VAL A 273 -7.71 -9.63 23.75
C VAL A 273 -8.84 -10.35 23.01
N SER A 274 -10.11 -9.99 23.18
CA SER A 274 -11.27 -10.73 22.63
C SER A 274 -11.60 -10.37 21.17
N ASN A 275 -10.57 -10.15 20.35
CA ASN A 275 -10.71 -9.84 18.92
C ASN A 275 -10.80 -11.08 18.02
N CYS A 276 -11.38 -12.17 18.53
CA CYS A 276 -11.46 -13.46 17.84
C CYS A 276 -12.02 -13.37 16.41
N TYR A 277 -12.93 -12.44 16.17
CA TYR A 277 -13.48 -12.16 14.84
C TYR A 277 -12.40 -11.77 13.83
N PHE A 278 -11.42 -10.97 14.25
CA PHE A 278 -10.35 -10.48 13.40
C PHE A 278 -9.33 -11.60 13.17
N LEU A 279 -8.93 -12.32 14.21
CA LEU A 279 -7.95 -13.40 14.06
C LEU A 279 -8.51 -14.63 13.35
N ALA A 280 -9.79 -14.97 13.54
CA ALA A 280 -10.47 -15.98 12.73
C ALA A 280 -10.56 -15.54 11.26
N ALA A 281 -10.83 -14.25 10.99
CA ALA A 281 -10.80 -13.72 9.62
C ALA A 281 -9.42 -13.91 8.98
N LEU A 282 -8.36 -13.48 9.68
CA LEU A 282 -6.98 -13.61 9.21
C LEU A 282 -6.62 -15.07 8.93
N GLY A 283 -6.92 -15.98 9.86
CA GLY A 283 -6.61 -17.39 9.68
C GLY A 283 -7.43 -18.06 8.57
N ALA A 284 -8.70 -17.66 8.37
CA ALA A 284 -9.51 -18.15 7.26
C ALA A 284 -8.94 -17.69 5.90
N VAL A 285 -8.45 -16.45 5.81
CA VAL A 285 -7.75 -15.96 4.61
C VAL A 285 -6.40 -16.66 4.45
N ALA A 286 -5.60 -16.80 5.51
CA ALA A 286 -4.31 -17.48 5.47
C ALA A 286 -4.43 -18.95 5.00
N LEU A 287 -5.50 -19.64 5.40
CA LEU A 287 -5.77 -21.02 4.98
C LEU A 287 -6.02 -21.15 3.46
N ARG A 288 -6.74 -20.20 2.84
CA ARG A 288 -7.21 -20.33 1.44
C ARG A 288 -6.50 -19.42 0.45
N SER A 289 -5.91 -18.32 0.92
CA SER A 289 -5.30 -17.28 0.12
C SER A 289 -4.17 -16.58 0.90
N PRO A 290 -3.10 -17.30 1.27
CA PRO A 290 -1.98 -16.73 2.03
C PRO A 290 -1.33 -15.53 1.31
N ASP A 291 -1.35 -15.50 -0.02
CA ASP A 291 -0.87 -14.36 -0.82
C ASP A 291 -1.67 -13.08 -0.56
N THR A 292 -2.97 -13.19 -0.22
CA THR A 292 -3.76 -12.02 0.18
C THR A 292 -3.19 -11.40 1.45
N ILE A 293 -2.83 -12.21 2.45
CA ILE A 293 -2.17 -11.74 3.68
C ILE A 293 -0.79 -11.17 3.37
N ALA A 294 0.01 -11.86 2.55
CA ALA A 294 1.35 -11.38 2.15
C ALA A 294 1.27 -9.98 1.49
N SER A 295 0.31 -9.80 0.59
CA SER A 295 0.08 -8.54 -0.13
C SER A 295 -0.47 -7.39 0.73
N MET A 296 -0.88 -7.66 1.98
CA MET A 296 -1.28 -6.58 2.90
C MET A 296 -0.07 -5.77 3.36
N PHE A 297 1.13 -6.36 3.34
CA PHE A 297 2.33 -5.73 3.88
C PHE A 297 3.20 -5.09 2.79
N SER A 298 3.77 -3.95 3.12
CA SER A 298 4.96 -3.38 2.48
C SER A 298 6.02 -3.22 3.57
N ASP A 299 7.15 -3.91 3.41
CA ASP A 299 8.33 -3.70 4.27
C ASP A 299 9.02 -2.40 3.84
N ASN A 300 9.17 -1.46 4.77
CA ASN A 300 9.74 -0.15 4.49
C ASN A 300 11.28 -0.13 4.63
N GLY A 301 11.90 -1.24 5.03
CA GLY A 301 13.36 -1.35 5.17
C GLY A 301 13.95 -0.65 6.41
N ASP A 302 13.10 -0.07 7.26
CA ASP A 302 13.48 0.73 8.43
C ASP A 302 12.87 0.19 9.75
N ASN A 303 12.57 -1.11 9.79
CA ASN A 303 11.83 -1.79 10.88
C ASN A 303 10.38 -1.33 11.05
N THR A 304 9.81 -0.65 10.06
CA THR A 304 8.38 -0.37 9.96
C THR A 304 7.76 -1.13 8.80
N TYR A 305 6.46 -1.38 8.90
CA TYR A 305 5.67 -2.04 7.88
C TYR A 305 4.41 -1.22 7.61
N THR A 306 4.15 -0.93 6.35
CA THR A 306 2.87 -0.35 5.93
C THR A 306 1.89 -1.46 5.63
N VAL A 307 0.70 -1.39 6.24
CA VAL A 307 -0.33 -2.41 6.19
C VAL A 307 -1.56 -1.87 5.48
N ARG A 308 -2.05 -2.60 4.47
CA ARG A 308 -3.24 -2.30 3.69
C ARG A 308 -4.48 -2.98 4.27
N PHE A 309 -5.55 -2.21 4.43
CA PHE A 309 -6.90 -2.70 4.62
C PHE A 309 -7.83 -2.09 3.56
N PHE A 310 -9.08 -2.53 3.52
CA PHE A 310 -10.08 -2.01 2.60
C PHE A 310 -11.27 -1.43 3.36
N ASN A 311 -11.72 -0.25 2.93
CA ASN A 311 -12.97 0.34 3.34
C ASN A 311 -13.91 0.38 2.13
N ASN A 312 -14.91 -0.50 2.11
CA ASN A 312 -15.85 -0.66 0.98
C ASN A 312 -15.12 -0.84 -0.38
N GLY A 313 -14.07 -1.66 -0.40
CA GLY A 313 -13.27 -1.96 -1.59
C GLY A 313 -12.18 -0.92 -1.93
N VAL A 314 -12.14 0.23 -1.23
CA VAL A 314 -11.09 1.23 -1.39
C VAL A 314 -9.95 0.95 -0.40
N ALA A 315 -8.71 0.87 -0.89
CA ALA A 315 -7.55 0.61 -0.05
C ALA A 315 -7.25 1.80 0.88
N ASP A 316 -6.93 1.48 2.13
CA ASP A 316 -6.47 2.39 3.15
C ASP A 316 -5.24 1.77 3.84
N TYR A 317 -4.36 2.59 4.40
CA TYR A 317 -3.06 2.20 4.89
C TYR A 317 -2.77 2.78 6.26
N VAL A 318 -2.03 2.01 7.05
CA VAL A 318 -1.46 2.40 8.33
C VAL A 318 -0.04 1.84 8.46
N THR A 319 0.87 2.57 9.08
CA THR A 319 2.23 2.09 9.31
C THR A 319 2.40 1.65 10.76
N VAL A 320 3.05 0.51 10.98
CA VAL A 320 3.38 -0.04 12.30
C VAL A 320 4.87 -0.28 12.43
N ASP A 321 5.44 0.03 13.60
CA ASP A 321 6.79 -0.42 13.96
C ASP A 321 6.77 -1.80 14.65
N ARG A 322 7.96 -2.35 14.90
CA ARG A 322 8.16 -3.66 15.57
C ARG A 322 8.04 -3.65 17.09
N PHE A 323 7.67 -2.53 17.70
CA PHE A 323 7.40 -2.53 19.12
C PHE A 323 6.02 -3.12 19.34
N LEU A 324 5.93 -4.21 20.10
CA LEU A 324 4.68 -4.91 20.38
C LEU A 324 4.43 -5.03 21.90
N PRO A 325 3.15 -5.07 22.33
CA PRO A 325 2.80 -5.28 23.73
C PRO A 325 3.38 -6.60 24.25
N THR A 326 4.15 -6.52 25.33
CA THR A 326 4.92 -7.64 25.86
C THR A 326 4.66 -7.77 27.36
N HIS A 327 4.37 -8.98 27.83
CA HIS A 327 4.32 -9.25 29.26
C HIS A 327 5.70 -9.07 29.91
N SER A 328 5.74 -8.89 31.24
CA SER A 328 7.00 -8.79 31.99
C SER A 328 7.90 -10.02 31.85
N THR A 329 7.34 -11.16 31.45
CA THR A 329 8.05 -12.42 31.14
C THR A 329 8.80 -12.38 29.79
N GLY A 330 8.50 -11.40 28.94
CA GLY A 330 9.08 -11.24 27.61
C GLY A 330 8.32 -11.96 26.48
N TYR A 331 7.09 -12.43 26.73
CA TYR A 331 6.24 -13.07 25.72
C TYR A 331 5.12 -12.13 25.25
N ALA A 332 4.51 -12.46 24.11
CA ALA A 332 3.40 -11.73 23.53
C ALA A 332 2.24 -11.58 24.52
N ALA A 333 1.67 -10.38 24.60
CA ALA A 333 0.48 -10.13 25.41
C ALA A 333 -0.83 -10.31 24.62
N PHE A 334 -0.80 -10.08 23.32
CA PHE A 334 -1.94 -10.26 22.42
C PHE A 334 -1.54 -11.29 21.34
N ALA A 335 -1.92 -11.09 20.08
CA ALA A 335 -1.57 -12.04 19.03
C ALA A 335 -0.08 -12.42 19.08
N ASP A 336 0.17 -13.73 19.09
CA ASP A 336 1.51 -14.27 19.25
C ASP A 336 2.39 -13.97 18.02
N TRP A 337 3.70 -14.06 18.21
CA TRP A 337 4.71 -13.91 17.17
C TRP A 337 5.52 -15.20 16.98
N GLY A 338 4.85 -16.35 17.05
CA GLY A 338 5.47 -17.67 16.88
C GLY A 338 5.94 -18.34 18.19
N GLY A 339 5.47 -17.87 19.35
CA GLY A 339 5.63 -18.53 20.65
C GLY A 339 6.95 -18.26 21.38
N GLY A 340 7.84 -17.47 20.78
CA GLY A 340 9.14 -17.13 21.34
C GLY A 340 9.15 -15.93 22.27
N ARG A 341 10.25 -15.75 23.02
CA ARG A 341 10.52 -14.49 23.74
C ARG A 341 10.83 -13.38 22.73
N PHE A 342 10.54 -12.13 23.10
CA PHE A 342 10.67 -10.96 22.22
C PHE A 342 12.06 -10.80 21.58
N ASP A 343 13.13 -11.32 22.19
CA ASP A 343 14.51 -11.22 21.73
C ASP A 343 14.94 -12.34 20.76
N GLN A 344 14.06 -13.30 20.48
CA GLN A 344 14.37 -14.44 19.62
C GLN A 344 14.27 -14.08 18.12
N LEU A 345 15.26 -14.53 17.34
CA LEU A 345 15.35 -14.23 15.91
C LEU A 345 14.42 -15.07 15.02
N ASN A 346 13.87 -16.15 15.57
CA ASN A 346 12.96 -17.06 14.86
C ASN A 346 11.47 -16.72 15.09
N ASN A 347 11.17 -15.60 15.75
CA ASN A 347 9.81 -15.09 15.84
C ASN A 347 9.29 -14.71 14.44
N GLU A 348 8.00 -14.90 14.25
CA GLU A 348 7.25 -14.59 13.04
C GLU A 348 6.19 -13.53 13.36
N LEU A 349 6.30 -12.34 12.75
CA LEU A 349 5.65 -11.15 13.27
C LEU A 349 4.30 -10.81 12.61
N TRP A 350 3.92 -11.46 11.51
CA TRP A 350 2.80 -10.99 10.68
C TRP A 350 1.46 -10.91 11.44
N VAL A 351 1.14 -11.87 12.31
CA VAL A 351 -0.14 -11.86 13.05
C VAL A 351 -0.19 -10.68 14.02
N ALA A 352 0.85 -10.55 14.86
CA ALA A 352 0.97 -9.48 15.85
C ALA A 352 1.00 -8.08 15.20
N LEU A 353 1.68 -7.94 14.05
CA LEU A 353 1.72 -6.67 13.32
C LEU A 353 0.39 -6.33 12.66
N LEU A 354 -0.35 -7.30 12.11
CA LEU A 354 -1.71 -7.05 11.59
C LEU A 354 -2.68 -6.66 12.69
N GLU A 355 -2.60 -7.31 13.86
CA GLU A 355 -3.41 -6.96 15.01
C GLU A 355 -3.13 -5.53 15.50
N LYS A 356 -1.85 -5.15 15.60
CA LYS A 356 -1.44 -3.78 15.91
C LYS A 356 -1.94 -2.78 14.88
N ALA A 357 -1.79 -3.11 13.59
CA ALA A 357 -2.23 -2.24 12.51
C ALA A 357 -3.74 -2.02 12.57
N TYR A 358 -4.51 -3.07 12.86
CA TYR A 358 -5.96 -2.98 13.00
C TYR A 358 -6.38 -2.14 14.22
N ALA A 359 -5.65 -2.23 15.35
CA ALA A 359 -5.86 -1.34 16.51
C ALA A 359 -5.54 0.13 16.19
N GLN A 360 -4.47 0.42 15.44
CA GLN A 360 -4.15 1.77 15.00
C GLN A 360 -5.18 2.32 14.00
N LEU A 361 -5.63 1.48 13.07
CA LEU A 361 -6.62 1.84 12.06
C LEU A 361 -7.98 2.17 12.67
N ASN A 362 -8.31 1.57 13.81
CA ASN A 362 -9.54 1.87 14.54
C ASN A 362 -9.72 3.37 14.74
N GLU A 363 -8.64 4.08 15.00
CA GLU A 363 -8.69 5.52 15.25
C GLU A 363 -9.10 6.35 14.02
N SER A 364 -9.01 5.82 12.80
CA SER A 364 -9.59 6.46 11.60
C SER A 364 -11.12 6.34 11.60
N GLY A 365 -11.66 5.33 12.28
CA GLY A 365 -13.05 5.25 12.73
C GLY A 365 -14.06 4.73 11.71
N TRP A 366 -13.59 3.92 10.78
CA TRP A 366 -14.44 3.27 9.78
C TRP A 366 -14.50 1.74 9.94
N ILE A 367 -13.77 1.16 10.89
CA ILE A 367 -13.77 -0.29 11.11
C ILE A 367 -14.93 -0.80 11.99
N GLY A 368 -15.75 0.11 12.53
CA GLY A 368 -16.98 -0.23 13.27
C GLY A 368 -16.82 -0.45 14.78
N GLN A 369 -15.73 0.02 15.39
CA GLN A 369 -15.53 -0.04 16.86
C GLN A 369 -15.62 1.34 17.52
N ASP A 370 -14.96 1.53 18.66
CA ASP A 370 -15.02 2.72 19.49
C ASP A 370 -14.16 3.92 19.00
N ASN A 371 -13.47 3.77 17.87
CA ASN A 371 -12.58 4.76 17.28
C ASN A 371 -11.35 5.15 18.12
N THR A 372 -10.91 4.30 19.05
CA THR A 372 -9.70 4.52 19.84
C THR A 372 -8.50 3.80 19.25
N ASN A 373 -7.31 4.39 19.33
CA ASN A 373 -6.05 3.69 19.09
C ASN A 373 -5.72 2.77 20.29
N SER A 374 -6.41 1.64 20.43
CA SER A 374 -6.22 0.72 21.56
C SER A 374 -6.59 -0.73 21.26
N TYR A 375 -5.95 -1.67 21.97
CA TYR A 375 -6.32 -3.09 21.91
C TYR A 375 -7.57 -3.38 22.74
N ASN A 376 -7.60 -2.84 23.96
CA ASN A 376 -8.55 -3.21 24.99
C ASN A 376 -9.10 -1.97 25.76
N GLY A 377 -9.35 -0.88 25.02
CA GLY A 377 -9.76 0.40 25.58
C GLY A 377 -8.61 1.19 26.19
N THR A 378 -8.94 2.39 26.66
CA THR A 378 -7.95 3.44 26.96
C THR A 378 -7.76 3.77 28.44
N THR A 379 -8.62 3.22 29.32
CA THR A 379 -8.64 3.55 30.75
C THR A 379 -8.44 2.31 31.61
N LEU A 380 -7.61 2.39 32.65
CA LEU A 380 -7.48 1.33 33.64
C LEU A 380 -8.79 1.10 34.39
N ALA A 381 -9.08 -0.16 34.72
CA ALA A 381 -10.25 -0.57 35.49
C ALA A 381 -9.82 -1.23 36.79
N ALA A 382 -10.53 -0.94 37.89
CA ALA A 382 -10.30 -1.57 39.19
C ALA A 382 -10.92 -2.98 39.27
N THR A 383 -11.84 -3.31 38.36
CA THR A 383 -12.51 -4.60 38.25
C THR A 383 -12.67 -4.98 36.79
N SER A 384 -12.73 -6.29 36.51
CA SER A 384 -12.96 -6.79 35.15
C SER A 384 -14.27 -6.24 34.56
N ILE A 385 -14.21 -5.72 33.34
CA ILE A 385 -15.36 -5.15 32.65
C ILE A 385 -16.10 -6.26 31.90
N ALA A 386 -17.29 -6.64 32.38
CA ALA A 386 -18.16 -7.55 31.64
C ALA A 386 -18.63 -6.90 30.33
N GLY A 387 -18.50 -7.61 29.21
CA GLY A 387 -18.91 -7.10 27.89
C GLY A 387 -18.06 -5.93 27.38
N ASN A 388 -16.76 -5.93 27.70
CA ASN A 388 -15.82 -4.90 27.28
C ASN A 388 -15.74 -4.77 25.75
N GLN A 389 -16.03 -3.57 25.25
CA GLN A 389 -16.02 -3.22 23.83
C GLN A 389 -14.96 -2.14 23.50
N GLY A 390 -13.97 -1.97 24.38
CA GLY A 390 -12.91 -0.98 24.17
C GLY A 390 -11.89 -1.42 23.11
N GLY A 391 -11.48 -0.48 22.25
CA GLY A 391 -10.51 -0.74 21.18
C GLY A 391 -11.01 -1.76 20.16
N ILE A 392 -10.21 -2.79 19.94
CA ILE A 392 -10.56 -3.91 19.03
C ILE A 392 -11.09 -5.16 19.77
N ASN A 393 -11.39 -5.06 21.07
CA ASN A 393 -11.80 -6.18 21.94
C ASN A 393 -13.20 -6.78 21.61
N HIS A 394 -13.90 -6.27 20.61
CA HIS A 394 -15.13 -6.85 20.09
C HIS A 394 -15.18 -6.66 18.59
N GLY A 395 -15.97 -7.44 17.85
CA GLY A 395 -16.07 -7.29 16.41
C GLY A 395 -16.82 -8.43 15.70
N TRP A 396 -17.01 -8.28 14.39
CA TRP A 396 -17.81 -9.18 13.55
C TRP A 396 -16.92 -9.69 12.42
N THR A 397 -16.88 -11.01 12.22
CA THR A 397 -15.95 -11.60 11.25
C THR A 397 -16.25 -11.16 9.82
N LYS A 398 -17.53 -10.98 9.47
CA LYS A 398 -17.96 -10.36 8.20
C LYS A 398 -17.20 -9.06 7.87
N HIS A 399 -17.12 -8.14 8.84
CA HIS A 399 -16.48 -6.84 8.63
C HIS A 399 -14.98 -6.99 8.48
N ALA A 400 -14.33 -7.73 9.39
CA ALA A 400 -12.90 -8.00 9.32
C ALA A 400 -12.50 -8.66 7.99
N LEU A 401 -13.24 -9.71 7.57
CA LEU A 401 -13.00 -10.37 6.29
C LEU A 401 -13.07 -9.38 5.14
N ALA A 402 -14.14 -8.58 5.03
CA ALA A 402 -14.30 -7.60 3.95
C ALA A 402 -13.16 -6.56 3.92
N GLN A 403 -12.67 -6.17 5.10
CA GLN A 403 -11.56 -5.22 5.24
C GLN A 403 -10.20 -5.83 4.90
N ILE A 404 -10.02 -7.13 5.08
CA ILE A 404 -8.81 -7.86 4.68
C ILE A 404 -8.78 -8.05 3.15
N ILE A 405 -9.90 -8.51 2.57
CA ILE A 405 -9.95 -9.00 1.19
C ILE A 405 -10.43 -7.97 0.16
N GLY A 406 -11.11 -6.90 0.58
CA GLY A 406 -11.56 -5.82 -0.31
C GLY A 406 -12.79 -6.14 -1.17
N ARG A 407 -13.54 -7.18 -0.84
CA ARG A 407 -14.77 -7.59 -1.53
C ARG A 407 -15.86 -7.90 -0.52
N ASN A 408 -17.08 -8.01 -1.02
CA ASN A 408 -18.24 -8.33 -0.21
C ASN A 408 -18.10 -9.70 0.47
N VAL A 409 -18.66 -9.78 1.68
CA VAL A 409 -18.72 -10.98 2.50
C VAL A 409 -20.17 -11.17 2.91
N ASP A 410 -20.69 -12.37 2.66
CA ASP A 410 -22.04 -12.75 3.04
C ASP A 410 -22.05 -13.55 4.34
N THR A 411 -23.20 -13.54 4.99
CA THR A 411 -23.44 -14.26 6.24
C THR A 411 -24.63 -15.16 6.02
N ASN A 412 -24.46 -16.46 6.26
CA ASN A 412 -25.58 -17.39 6.37
C ASN A 412 -25.76 -17.80 7.82
N TYR A 413 -27.00 -18.14 8.17
CA TYR A 413 -27.36 -18.60 9.50
C TYR A 413 -27.47 -20.11 9.53
N VAL A 414 -27.11 -20.69 10.67
CA VAL A 414 -27.33 -22.11 10.93
C VAL A 414 -28.82 -22.30 11.19
N GLU A 415 -29.45 -23.14 10.39
CA GLU A 415 -30.87 -23.48 10.52
C GLU A 415 -31.02 -24.88 11.12
N SER A 416 -32.20 -25.17 11.69
CA SER A 416 -32.48 -26.46 12.34
C SER A 416 -32.59 -27.65 11.37
N ASP A 417 -32.57 -27.39 10.05
CA ASP A 417 -32.60 -28.42 9.04
C ASP A 417 -31.23 -28.64 8.36
N ALA A 418 -31.11 -29.74 7.61
CA ALA A 418 -29.85 -30.15 7.00
C ALA A 418 -29.40 -29.25 5.82
N SER A 419 -30.25 -28.34 5.32
CA SER A 419 -29.94 -27.53 4.14
C SER A 419 -28.79 -26.57 4.41
N SER A 420 -28.78 -25.96 5.60
CA SER A 420 -27.76 -25.03 6.07
C SER A 420 -26.37 -25.71 6.13
N ILE A 421 -26.29 -26.91 6.69
CA ILE A 421 -25.04 -27.69 6.76
C ILE A 421 -24.54 -28.10 5.37
N ASN A 422 -25.43 -28.51 4.46
CA ASN A 422 -25.04 -28.85 3.09
C ASN A 422 -24.52 -27.62 2.33
N ALA A 423 -25.07 -26.42 2.59
CA ALA A 423 -24.54 -25.17 2.05
C ALA A 423 -23.12 -24.90 2.56
N LEU A 424 -22.86 -25.12 3.84
CA LEU A 424 -21.51 -24.98 4.43
C LEU A 424 -20.50 -25.95 3.80
N ILE A 425 -20.88 -27.22 3.60
CA ILE A 425 -20.04 -28.21 2.91
C ILE A 425 -19.77 -27.79 1.46
N SER A 426 -20.76 -27.21 0.78
CA SER A 426 -20.60 -26.70 -0.59
C SER A 426 -19.61 -25.54 -0.67
N LEU A 427 -19.55 -24.68 0.35
CA LEU A 427 -18.56 -23.60 0.45
C LEU A 427 -17.14 -24.15 0.65
N ASP A 428 -16.98 -25.14 1.53
CA ASP A 428 -15.69 -25.82 1.74
C ASP A 428 -15.19 -26.50 0.47
N ASN A 429 -16.06 -27.26 -0.21
CA ASN A 429 -15.74 -27.93 -1.48
C ASN A 429 -15.39 -26.94 -2.61
N ALA A 430 -15.83 -25.68 -2.49
CA ALA A 430 -15.51 -24.61 -3.43
C ALA A 430 -14.31 -23.75 -2.98
N ASP A 431 -13.54 -24.23 -1.99
CA ASP A 431 -12.37 -23.56 -1.42
C ASP A 431 -12.65 -22.11 -0.97
N LYS A 432 -13.89 -21.85 -0.51
CA LYS A 432 -14.25 -20.52 -0.03
C LYS A 432 -13.58 -20.24 1.31
N ILE A 433 -13.23 -18.97 1.51
CA ILE A 433 -12.84 -18.46 2.84
C ILE A 433 -14.10 -18.44 3.70
N VAL A 434 -14.08 -19.15 4.82
CA VAL A 434 -15.21 -19.29 5.73
C VAL A 434 -14.76 -19.15 7.18
N SER A 435 -15.44 -18.28 7.93
CA SER A 435 -15.37 -18.21 9.39
C SER A 435 -16.71 -18.57 10.00
N MET A 436 -16.71 -19.24 11.14
CA MET A 436 -17.90 -19.73 11.83
C MET A 436 -18.07 -19.08 13.18
N ASN A 437 -19.28 -18.61 13.50
CA ASN A 437 -19.58 -17.83 14.70
C ASN A 437 -20.50 -18.59 15.66
N THR A 438 -20.12 -18.74 16.92
CA THR A 438 -20.87 -19.53 17.92
C THR A 438 -22.03 -18.76 18.55
N HIS A 439 -23.01 -19.49 19.08
CA HIS A 439 -24.07 -18.93 19.91
C HIS A 439 -23.53 -18.40 21.25
N LYS A 440 -24.38 -17.67 21.98
CA LYS A 440 -24.13 -17.29 23.38
C LYS A 440 -24.19 -18.47 24.35
N ILE A 441 -24.97 -19.50 24.01
CA ILE A 441 -25.10 -20.73 24.81
C ILE A 441 -24.68 -21.88 23.91
N VAL A 442 -23.66 -22.60 24.34
CA VAL A 442 -23.05 -23.71 23.60
C VAL A 442 -22.65 -24.81 24.57
N ASN A 443 -22.26 -25.95 24.04
CA ASN A 443 -21.71 -27.06 24.81
C ASN A 443 -20.42 -26.64 25.53
N PRO A 444 -20.09 -27.23 26.71
CA PRO A 444 -18.96 -26.79 27.55
C PRO A 444 -17.57 -26.82 26.91
N TYR A 445 -17.40 -27.53 25.80
CA TYR A 445 -16.13 -27.66 25.07
C TYR A 445 -16.01 -26.70 23.87
N ILE A 446 -17.03 -25.87 23.67
CA ILE A 446 -17.07 -24.83 22.65
C ILE A 446 -17.08 -23.48 23.36
N VAL A 447 -16.31 -22.54 22.84
CA VAL A 447 -16.31 -21.16 23.33
C VAL A 447 -17.53 -20.41 22.80
N ALA A 448 -18.32 -19.82 23.70
CA ALA A 448 -19.49 -19.00 23.36
C ALA A 448 -19.09 -17.61 22.85
N ASN A 449 -19.92 -16.99 22.01
CA ASN A 449 -19.67 -15.68 21.38
C ASN A 449 -18.26 -15.59 20.76
N HIS A 450 -17.87 -16.63 20.03
CA HIS A 450 -16.51 -16.82 19.53
C HIS A 450 -16.51 -17.16 18.04
N SER A 451 -15.42 -16.85 17.37
CA SER A 451 -15.23 -17.11 15.95
C SER A 451 -14.21 -18.24 15.73
N TYR A 452 -14.46 -19.11 14.75
CA TYR A 452 -13.61 -20.24 14.38
C TYR A 452 -13.31 -20.21 12.89
N ILE A 453 -12.18 -20.77 12.49
CA ILE A 453 -11.83 -20.97 11.09
C ILE A 453 -12.36 -22.34 10.66
N LEU A 454 -13.07 -22.41 9.53
CA LEU A 454 -13.40 -23.70 8.92
C LEU A 454 -12.19 -24.23 8.15
N ILE A 455 -11.58 -25.32 8.64
CA ILE A 455 -10.45 -25.96 7.96
C ILE A 455 -10.96 -26.79 6.80
N ASN A 456 -11.80 -27.78 7.08
CA ASN A 456 -12.44 -28.60 6.07
C ASN A 456 -13.62 -29.42 6.64
N TYR A 457 -14.36 -30.05 5.75
CA TYR A 457 -15.28 -31.12 6.02
C TYR A 457 -14.75 -32.45 5.47
N SER A 458 -14.81 -33.52 6.27
CA SER A 458 -14.40 -34.86 5.86
C SER A 458 -15.62 -35.76 5.66
N GLU A 459 -15.84 -36.20 4.42
CA GLU A 459 -16.88 -37.19 4.10
C GLU A 459 -16.59 -38.58 4.72
N VAL A 460 -15.33 -38.89 5.04
CA VAL A 460 -14.97 -40.18 5.64
C VAL A 460 -15.36 -40.24 7.11
N SER A 461 -15.00 -39.20 7.89
CA SER A 461 -15.32 -39.14 9.31
C SER A 461 -16.69 -38.52 9.58
N GLN A 462 -17.31 -37.90 8.56
CA GLN A 462 -18.55 -37.13 8.65
C GLN A 462 -18.45 -35.96 9.64
N LYS A 463 -17.28 -35.32 9.75
CA LYS A 463 -17.01 -34.23 10.67
C LYS A 463 -16.39 -33.00 9.99
N PHE A 464 -16.67 -31.85 10.57
CA PHE A 464 -15.95 -30.60 10.32
C PHE A 464 -14.73 -30.51 11.21
N ARG A 465 -13.59 -30.11 10.63
CA ARG A 465 -12.40 -29.71 11.37
C ARG A 465 -12.39 -28.19 11.43
N LEU A 466 -12.34 -27.63 12.64
CA LEU A 466 -12.35 -26.20 12.89
C LEU A 466 -11.10 -25.81 13.67
N TYR A 467 -10.56 -24.63 13.43
CA TYR A 467 -9.48 -24.05 14.22
C TYR A 467 -10.04 -22.96 15.13
N ASN A 468 -9.76 -23.07 16.42
CA ASN A 468 -9.99 -22.01 17.38
C ASN A 468 -8.78 -21.04 17.33
N PRO A 469 -9.00 -19.72 17.14
CA PRO A 469 -7.95 -18.70 17.22
C PRO A 469 -7.12 -18.69 18.52
N TRP A 470 -7.50 -19.49 19.53
CA TRP A 470 -6.70 -19.77 20.73
C TRP A 470 -5.61 -20.82 20.53
N GLY A 471 -5.36 -21.28 19.30
CA GLY A 471 -4.20 -22.12 18.99
C GLY A 471 -4.46 -23.63 18.92
N TYR A 472 -5.72 -24.07 18.74
CA TYR A 472 -6.04 -25.50 18.72
C TYR A 472 -7.20 -25.84 17.80
N GLU A 473 -7.23 -27.08 17.34
CA GLU A 473 -8.28 -27.60 16.47
C GLU A 473 -9.33 -28.41 17.23
N THR A 474 -10.53 -28.47 16.66
CA THR A 474 -11.61 -29.32 17.13
C THR A 474 -12.31 -30.00 15.96
N GLU A 475 -12.80 -31.22 16.18
CA GLU A 475 -13.62 -31.93 15.20
C GLU A 475 -15.05 -32.06 15.68
N LEU A 476 -16.00 -31.59 14.87
CA LEU A 476 -17.43 -31.58 15.21
C LEU A 476 -18.25 -32.32 14.17
N THR A 477 -19.22 -33.11 14.63
CA THR A 477 -20.25 -33.67 13.76
C THR A 477 -21.16 -32.58 13.20
N ARG A 478 -21.92 -32.90 12.13
CA ARG A 478 -22.93 -32.01 11.56
C ARG A 478 -23.94 -31.49 12.61
N GLN A 479 -24.38 -32.38 13.51
CA GLN A 479 -25.30 -32.00 14.59
C GLN A 479 -24.64 -31.06 15.59
N GLN A 480 -23.39 -31.34 16.00
CA GLN A 480 -22.67 -30.45 16.91
C GLN A 480 -22.43 -29.06 16.30
N VAL A 481 -22.17 -28.95 15.00
CA VAL A 481 -22.14 -27.64 14.34
C VAL A 481 -23.51 -26.95 14.45
N SER A 482 -24.59 -27.67 14.13
CA SER A 482 -25.96 -27.14 14.20
C SER A 482 -26.36 -26.65 15.59
N ASP A 483 -25.91 -27.36 16.65
CA ASP A 483 -26.26 -27.05 18.03
C ASP A 483 -25.46 -25.88 18.62
N ASN A 484 -24.29 -25.56 18.06
CA ASN A 484 -23.32 -24.64 18.70
C ASN A 484 -23.05 -23.37 17.89
N PHE A 485 -23.27 -23.39 16.57
CA PHE A 485 -22.98 -22.27 15.69
C PHE A 485 -24.24 -21.54 15.29
N SER A 486 -24.14 -20.21 15.25
CA SER A 486 -25.24 -19.32 14.88
C SER A 486 -25.22 -18.95 13.40
N SER A 487 -24.03 -18.83 12.83
CA SER A 487 -23.81 -18.31 11.49
C SER A 487 -22.40 -18.65 10.99
N TRP A 488 -22.18 -18.45 9.70
CA TRP A 488 -20.85 -18.39 9.12
C TRP A 488 -20.77 -17.24 8.12
N ASP A 489 -19.61 -16.61 8.08
CA ASP A 489 -19.27 -15.54 7.15
C ASP A 489 -18.38 -16.11 6.05
N PHE A 490 -18.68 -15.78 4.79
CA PHE A 490 -18.00 -16.37 3.65
C PHE A 490 -17.83 -15.40 2.49
N THR A 491 -16.77 -15.63 1.72
CA THR A 491 -16.51 -14.86 0.50
C THR A 491 -17.48 -15.20 -0.61
N VAL A 492 -18.08 -14.18 -1.21
CA VAL A 492 -18.92 -14.32 -2.40
C VAL A 492 -18.07 -14.64 -3.64
N ALA A 493 -18.71 -15.11 -4.70
CA ALA A 493 -18.05 -15.38 -5.99
C ALA A 493 -17.49 -14.09 -6.61
#